data_AF-A0A645HCN2-F1
#
_entry.id   AF-A0A645HCN2-F1
#
_cell.length_a   1.000
_cell.length_b   1.000
_cell.length_c   1.000
_cell.angle_alpha   90.00
_cell.angle_beta   90.00
_cell.angle_gamma   90.00
#
_symmetry.space_group_name_H-M   'P 1'
#
loop_
_entity.id
_entity.type
_entity.pdbx_description
1 polymer ?
#
loop_
_entity_poly.entity_id
_entity_poly.type
_entity_poly.pdbx_seq_one_letter_code
_entity_poly.pdbx_strand_id
1 'polypeptide(L)'
;MSAISTLSNLDIRLSTPQIAVDMAGAILSYPAAQFGSVSEKLLFIEEDFLSGSESIKSHLLIMPTLESLDKILHELGVTQWQD
;
A
#
# COMPACT_ATOMS: atom_id res chain seq x y z
N MET A 1 6.92 5.58 -0.88
CA MET A 1 6.23 6.28 0.24
C MET A 1 6.40 7.79 0.22
N SER A 2 7.57 8.34 -0.19
CA SER A 2 7.79 9.79 -0.31
C SER A 2 6.75 10.50 -1.18
N ALA A 3 6.37 9.90 -2.33
CA ALA A 3 5.34 10.44 -3.20
C ALA A 3 3.98 10.57 -2.50
N ILE A 4 3.49 9.49 -1.87
CA ILE A 4 2.22 9.51 -1.12
C ILE A 4 2.27 10.56 0.00
N SER A 5 3.34 10.59 0.78
CA SER A 5 3.56 11.59 1.84
C SER A 5 3.50 13.03 1.32
N THR A 6 4.11 13.30 0.17
CA THR A 6 4.11 14.62 -0.46
C THR A 6 2.73 14.98 -1.00
N LEU A 7 2.05 14.04 -1.66
CA LEU A 7 0.74 14.27 -2.26
C LEU A 7 -0.37 14.42 -1.23
N SER A 8 -0.30 13.67 -0.13
CA SER A 8 -1.29 13.74 0.96
C SER A 8 -0.89 14.73 2.06
N ASN A 9 0.26 15.41 1.95
CA ASN A 9 0.80 16.28 3.01
C ASN A 9 0.88 15.62 4.41
N LEU A 10 1.10 14.30 4.46
CA LEU A 10 1.22 13.53 5.71
C LEU A 10 2.69 13.19 6.00
N ASP A 11 3.12 13.28 7.27
CA ASP A 11 4.43 12.76 7.69
C ASP A 11 4.37 11.22 7.80
N ILE A 12 4.85 10.54 6.74
CA ILE A 12 4.89 9.08 6.68
C ILE A 12 6.34 8.62 6.81
N ARG A 13 6.66 8.06 7.98
CA ARG A 13 8.00 7.54 8.29
C ARG A 13 8.08 6.04 8.04
N LEU A 14 9.16 5.61 7.40
CA LEU A 14 9.43 4.20 7.13
C LEU A 14 10.37 3.63 8.19
N SER A 15 10.10 2.39 8.61
CA SER A 15 11.04 1.57 9.37
C SER A 15 12.10 0.96 8.44
N THR A 16 13.05 0.23 9.01
CA THR A 16 14.02 -0.57 8.25
C THR A 16 13.29 -1.60 7.37
N PRO A 17 13.60 -1.70 6.07
CA PRO A 17 12.93 -2.62 5.17
C PRO A 17 13.23 -4.08 5.52
N GLN A 18 12.24 -4.94 5.28
CA GLN A 18 12.35 -6.38 5.40
C GLN A 18 12.13 -7.02 4.03
N ILE A 19 12.86 -8.10 3.74
CA ILE A 19 12.80 -8.80 2.45
C ILE A 19 12.48 -10.27 2.73
N ALA A 20 11.54 -10.82 1.97
CA ALA A 20 11.19 -12.23 1.97
C ALA A 20 11.00 -12.72 0.53
N VAL A 21 11.40 -13.97 0.27
CA VAL A 21 11.23 -14.63 -1.03
C VAL A 21 10.56 -15.97 -0.77
N ASP A 22 9.31 -16.09 -1.19
CA ASP A 22 8.50 -17.29 -1.04
C ASP A 22 7.35 -17.24 -2.07
N MET A 23 6.55 -18.30 -2.14
CA MET A 23 5.26 -18.27 -2.82
C MET A 23 4.39 -17.14 -2.26
N ALA A 24 3.62 -16.49 -3.13
CA ALA A 24 2.82 -15.30 -2.76
C ALA A 24 1.89 -15.56 -1.57
N GLY A 25 1.25 -16.73 -1.49
CA GLY A 25 0.37 -17.08 -0.37
C GLY A 25 1.09 -17.15 0.99
N ALA A 26 2.34 -17.60 1.02
CA ALA A 26 3.14 -17.64 2.24
C ALA A 26 3.49 -16.21 2.70
N ILE A 27 3.93 -15.34 1.78
CA ILE A 27 4.22 -13.93 2.08
C ILE A 27 2.97 -13.18 2.57
N LEU A 28 1.83 -13.38 1.91
CA LEU A 28 0.59 -12.68 2.23
C LEU A 28 -0.10 -13.20 3.50
N SER A 29 0.15 -14.45 3.89
CA SER A 29 -0.46 -15.04 5.09
C SER A 29 -0.10 -14.31 6.38
N TYR A 30 1.16 -13.84 6.50
CA TYR A 30 1.63 -13.12 7.68
C TYR A 30 0.91 -11.79 7.90
N PRO A 31 0.92 -10.83 6.95
CA PRO A 31 0.20 -9.58 7.13
C PRO A 31 -1.32 -9.78 7.17
N ALA A 32 -1.87 -10.77 6.45
CA ALA A 32 -3.30 -11.08 6.56
C ALA A 32 -3.67 -11.52 7.99
N ALA A 33 -2.85 -12.36 8.64
CA ALA A 33 -3.08 -12.76 10.02
C ALA A 33 -2.88 -11.60 11.02
N GLN A 34 -1.94 -10.68 10.73
CA GLN A 34 -1.59 -9.58 11.62
C GLN A 34 -2.51 -8.36 11.51
N PHE A 35 -2.98 -8.05 10.31
CA PHE A 35 -3.75 -6.83 10.00
C PHE A 35 -5.19 -7.11 9.58
N GLY A 36 -5.57 -8.37 9.37
CA GLY A 36 -6.92 -8.74 8.93
C GLY A 36 -8.03 -8.38 9.92
N SER A 37 -7.71 -8.18 11.21
CA SER A 37 -8.66 -7.67 12.21
C SER A 37 -8.71 -6.13 12.29
N VAL A 38 -7.76 -5.45 11.67
CA VAL A 38 -7.55 -3.99 11.79
C VAL A 38 -8.15 -3.24 10.60
N SER A 39 -8.11 -3.82 9.41
CA SER A 39 -8.73 -3.26 8.20
C SER A 39 -9.10 -4.37 7.22
N GLU A 40 -10.32 -4.29 6.69
CA GLU A 40 -10.78 -5.15 5.58
C GLU A 40 -10.44 -4.56 4.20
N LYS A 41 -9.97 -3.31 4.17
CA LYS A 41 -9.64 -2.58 2.94
C LYS A 41 -8.13 -2.32 2.86
N LEU A 42 -7.58 -2.49 1.66
CA LEU A 42 -6.19 -2.24 1.34
C LEU A 42 -6.09 -1.39 0.08
N LEU A 43 -5.01 -0.61 -0.03
CA LEU A 43 -4.65 0.06 -1.29
C LEU A 43 -3.81 -0.91 -2.11
N PHE A 44 -4.29 -1.22 -3.31
CA PHE A 44 -3.60 -2.06 -4.28
C PHE A 44 -3.21 -1.20 -5.48
N ILE A 45 -1.92 -1.10 -5.73
CA ILE A 45 -1.37 -0.32 -6.84
C ILE A 45 -0.57 -1.27 -7.72
N GLU A 46 -0.99 -1.41 -8.98
CA GLU A 46 -0.21 -2.10 -10.00
C GLU A 46 0.73 -1.10 -10.67
N GLU A 47 1.99 -1.49 -10.84
CA GLU A 47 3.05 -0.66 -11.38
C GLU A 47 3.73 -1.41 -12.52
N ASP A 48 4.02 -0.71 -13.61
CA ASP A 48 4.79 -1.23 -14.74
C ASP A 48 6.14 -0.50 -14.81
N PHE A 49 7.21 -1.22 -14.45
CA PHE A 49 8.57 -0.71 -14.55
C PHE A 49 9.10 -0.90 -15.97
N LEU A 50 9.38 0.21 -16.66
CA LEU A 50 9.87 0.20 -18.04
C LEU A 50 11.39 0.41 -18.09
N SER A 51 12.09 -0.47 -18.81
CA SER A 51 13.54 -0.37 -19.05
C SER A 51 13.87 -0.75 -20.49
N GLY A 52 14.07 0.24 -21.36
CA GLY A 52 14.28 0.01 -22.78
C GLY A 52 13.07 -0.68 -23.42
N SER A 53 13.25 -1.90 -23.91
CA SER A 53 12.18 -2.74 -24.45
C SER A 53 11.59 -3.74 -23.45
N GLU A 54 12.08 -3.74 -22.20
CA GLU A 54 11.59 -4.63 -21.14
C GLU A 54 10.58 -3.91 -20.24
N SER A 55 9.59 -4.67 -19.78
CA SER A 55 8.59 -4.23 -18.80
C SER A 55 8.49 -5.24 -17.67
N ILE A 56 8.54 -4.78 -16.43
CA ILE A 56 8.33 -5.61 -15.23
C ILE A 56 7.06 -5.14 -14.53
N LYS A 57 6.06 -6.00 -14.49
CA LYS A 57 4.86 -5.83 -13.67
C LYS A 57 5.19 -6.00 -12.20
N SER A 58 4.70 -5.10 -11.38
CA SER A 58 4.87 -5.10 -9.93
C SER A 58 3.57 -4.69 -9.26
N HIS A 59 3.46 -5.03 -7.98
CA HIS A 59 2.31 -4.68 -7.16
C HIS A 59 2.78 -4.12 -5.83
N LEU A 60 2.21 -2.98 -5.43
CA LEU A 60 2.36 -2.39 -4.11
C LEU A 60 1.06 -2.59 -3.32
N LEU A 61 1.19 -3.23 -2.16
CA LEU A 61 0.12 -3.42 -1.20
C LEU A 61 0.36 -2.51 0.01
N ILE A 62 -0.59 -1.65 0.33
CA ILE A 62 -0.58 -0.83 1.54
C ILE A 62 -1.78 -1.22 2.38
N MET A 63 -1.54 -1.62 3.62
CA MET A 63 -2.56 -2.03 4.59
C MET A 63 -2.65 -0.98 5.72
N PRO A 64 -3.29 0.17 5.45
CA PRO A 64 -3.56 1.17 6.48
C PRO A 64 -4.70 0.72 7.40
N THR A 65 -4.80 1.31 8.58
CA THR A 65 -6.06 1.29 9.34
C THR A 65 -7.15 2.02 8.55
N LEU A 66 -8.43 1.73 8.81
CA LEU A 66 -9.55 2.45 8.17
C LEU A 66 -9.44 3.97 8.37
N GLU A 67 -9.05 4.42 9.56
CA GLU A 67 -8.83 5.83 9.89
C GLU A 67 -7.67 6.45 9.08
N SER A 68 -6.60 5.69 8.86
CA SER A 68 -5.45 6.16 8.07
C SER A 68 -5.80 6.20 6.58
N LEU A 69 -6.57 5.22 6.10
CA LEU A 69 -7.06 5.18 4.73
C LEU A 69 -7.94 6.39 4.44
N ASP A 70 -8.87 6.71 5.34
CA ASP A 70 -9.73 7.87 5.21
C ASP A 70 -8.93 9.17 5.13
N LYS A 71 -7.94 9.36 6.02
CA LYS A 71 -7.03 10.51 5.98
C LYS A 71 -6.26 10.60 4.67
N ILE A 72 -5.66 9.50 4.21
CA ILE A 72 -4.90 9.48 2.96
C ILE A 72 -5.79 9.88 1.78
N LEU A 73 -6.97 9.27 1.65
CA LEU A 73 -7.89 9.54 0.55
C LEU A 73 -8.47 10.96 0.60
N HIS A 74 -8.80 11.45 1.79
CA HIS A 74 -9.29 12.81 1.98
C HIS A 74 -8.27 13.87 1.54
N GLU A 75 -7.01 13.73 1.96
CA GLU A 75 -5.92 14.63 1.56
C GLU A 75 -5.61 14.56 0.05
N LEU A 76 -5.91 13.43 -0.59
CA LEU A 76 -5.83 13.26 -2.04
C LEU A 76 -7.08 13.78 -2.79
N GLY A 77 -8.04 14.38 -2.07
CA GLY A 77 -9.26 14.98 -2.65
C GLY A 77 -10.43 14.01 -2.84
N VAL A 78 -10.34 12.78 -2.33
CA VAL A 78 -11.43 11.79 -2.39
C VAL A 78 -12.24 11.85 -1.10
N THR A 79 -13.42 12.45 -1.16
CA THR A 79 -14.28 12.67 0.01
C THR A 79 -15.39 11.63 0.20
N GLN A 80 -15.61 10.76 -0.78
CA GLN A 80 -16.62 9.71 -0.76
C GLN A 80 -16.03 8.43 -1.39
N TRP A 81 -15.75 7.44 -0.55
CA TRP A 81 -15.15 6.16 -0.96
C TRP A 81 -15.64 4.96 -0.13
N GLN A 82 -16.45 5.24 0.89
CA GLN A 82 -17.18 4.25 1.67
C GLN A 82 -18.61 4.22 1.11
N ASP A 83 -19.06 3.03 0.71
CA ASP A 83 -20.44 2.77 0.32
C ASP A 83 -21.41 2.91 1.50
#